data_AF-A0A2V2S6D5-F1
#
_entry.id   AF-A0A2V2S6D5-F1
#
_cell.length_a   1.000
_cell.length_b   1.000
_cell.length_c   1.000
_cell.angle_alpha   90.00
_cell.angle_beta   90.00
_cell.angle_gamma   90.00
#
_symmetry.space_group_name_H-M   'P 1'
#
loop_
_entity.id
_entity.type
_entity.pdbx_description
1 polymer ?
#
loop_
_entity_poly.entity_id
_entity_poly.type
_entity_poly.pdbx_seq_one_letter_code
_entity_poly.pdbx_strand_id
1 'polypeptide(L)'
;MSTNVAEPLPFEVGQLGGFEARMMHNFRAAVEDWDAVCSALGGWEAQHLTKDEGQEAKERHRGWVEKLLAWGRVVQRATQESAFPDKALAQRVSARVRHLEDKLAIWHRQMSPSEEERILHAAFQ
;
A
#
# COMPACT_ATOMS: atom_id res chain seq x y z
N MET A 1 -12.00 32.84 -46.01
CA MET A 1 -12.06 31.41 -45.64
C MET A 1 -10.71 31.07 -45.04
N SER A 2 -10.61 30.97 -43.71
CA SER A 2 -9.36 30.63 -43.04
C SER A 2 -9.33 29.12 -42.84
N THR A 3 -8.43 28.45 -43.56
CA THR A 3 -8.08 27.05 -43.33
C THR A 3 -7.48 26.93 -41.94
N ASN A 4 -8.20 26.27 -41.05
CA ASN A 4 -7.72 25.89 -39.73
C ASN A 4 -6.66 24.80 -39.95
N VAL A 5 -5.39 25.20 -40.07
CA VAL A 5 -4.27 24.25 -40.11
C VAL A 5 -4.14 23.72 -38.69
N ALA A 6 -4.64 22.52 -38.45
CA ALA A 6 -4.40 21.81 -37.20
C ALA A 6 -2.88 21.66 -37.07
N GLU A 7 -2.28 22.46 -36.19
CA GLU A 7 -0.87 22.38 -35.85
C GLU A 7 -0.61 20.95 -35.35
N PRO A 8 0.31 20.20 -35.97
CA PRO A 8 0.58 18.84 -35.55
C PRO A 8 1.05 18.86 -34.09
N LEU A 9 0.50 17.98 -33.27
CA LEU A 9 0.90 17.85 -31.86
C LEU A 9 2.43 17.73 -31.79
N PRO A 10 3.09 18.40 -30.82
CA PRO A 10 4.55 18.53 -30.77
C PRO A 10 5.31 17.22 -30.48
N PHE A 11 4.60 16.10 -30.38
CA PHE A 11 5.15 14.76 -30.17
C PHE A 11 4.51 13.78 -31.17
N GLU A 12 5.33 12.89 -31.73
CA GLU A 12 4.79 11.78 -32.51
C GLU A 12 4.06 10.83 -31.56
N VAL A 13 2.90 10.31 -31.97
CA VAL A 13 2.07 9.36 -31.17
C VAL A 13 2.90 8.17 -30.66
N GLY A 14 3.92 7.73 -31.41
CA GLY A 14 4.85 6.68 -30.99
C GLY A 14 5.74 7.06 -29.80
N GLN A 15 6.12 8.33 -29.65
CA GLN A 15 6.92 8.80 -28.51
C GLN A 15 6.13 8.77 -27.21
N LEU A 16 4.85 9.14 -27.26
CA LEU A 16 3.94 9.05 -26.11
C LEU A 16 3.72 7.59 -25.70
N GLY A 17 3.40 6.70 -26.64
CA GLY A 17 3.22 5.27 -26.35
C GLY A 17 4.49 4.61 -25.79
N GLY A 18 5.66 4.96 -26.32
CA GLY A 18 6.95 4.49 -25.78
C GLY A 18 7.23 5.01 -24.37
N PHE A 19 6.86 6.24 -24.07
CA PHE A 19 6.95 6.80 -22.71
C PHE A 19 6.00 6.08 -21.74
N GLU A 20 4.73 5.90 -22.11
CA GLU A 20 3.72 5.20 -21.30
C GLU A 20 4.16 3.77 -20.98
N ALA A 21 4.66 3.04 -21.97
CA ALA A 21 5.12 1.66 -21.78
C ALA A 21 6.29 1.58 -20.77
N ARG A 22 7.28 2.48 -20.89
CA ARG A 22 8.41 2.54 -19.93
C ARG A 22 7.97 2.93 -18.53
N MET A 23 7.10 3.94 -18.42
CA MET A 23 6.55 4.36 -17.13
C MET A 23 5.79 3.21 -16.47
N MET A 24 4.99 2.47 -17.23
CA MET A 24 4.22 1.34 -16.70
C MET A 24 5.08 0.14 -16.32
N HIS A 25 6.13 -0.14 -17.08
CA HIS A 25 7.11 -1.16 -16.72
C HIS A 25 7.79 -0.82 -15.38
N ASN A 26 8.32 0.40 -15.26
CA ASN A 26 8.99 0.85 -14.04
C ASN A 26 8.03 0.90 -12.84
N PHE A 27 6.79 1.33 -13.07
CA PHE A 27 5.77 1.35 -12.02
C PHE A 27 5.45 -0.05 -11.51
N ARG A 28 5.29 -1.04 -12.40
CA ARG A 28 5.09 -2.45 -12.01
C ARG A 28 6.26 -2.97 -11.18
N ALA A 29 7.49 -2.73 -11.62
CA ALA A 29 8.67 -3.15 -10.87
C ALA A 29 8.70 -2.54 -9.47
N ALA A 30 8.41 -1.24 -9.35
CA ALA A 30 8.35 -0.58 -8.04
C ALA A 30 7.25 -1.15 -7.12
N VAL A 31 6.10 -1.53 -7.67
CA VAL A 31 5.02 -2.20 -6.91
C VAL A 31 5.45 -3.60 -6.47
N GLU A 32 6.16 -4.34 -7.31
CA GLU A 32 6.68 -5.67 -6.97
C GLU A 32 7.73 -5.61 -5.86
N ASP A 33 8.66 -4.65 -5.93
CA ASP A 33 9.64 -4.41 -4.87
C ASP A 33 8.96 -4.06 -3.54
N TRP A 34 7.96 -3.17 -3.57
CA TRP A 34 7.18 -2.83 -2.39
C TRP A 34 6.43 -4.05 -1.81
N ASP A 35 5.83 -4.89 -2.65
CA ASP A 35 5.12 -6.11 -2.24
C ASP A 35 6.08 -7.15 -1.60
N ALA A 36 7.31 -7.24 -2.12
CA ALA A 36 8.36 -8.08 -1.57
C ALA A 36 8.77 -7.60 -0.16
N VAL A 37 8.94 -6.29 0.05
CA VAL A 37 9.22 -5.72 1.37
C VAL A 37 8.07 -6.00 2.36
N CYS A 38 6.81 -5.87 1.91
CA CYS A 38 5.65 -6.20 2.74
C CYS A 38 5.65 -7.68 3.15
N SER A 39 6.07 -8.57 2.25
CA SER A 39 6.12 -10.01 2.52
C SER A 39 7.26 -10.38 3.48
N ALA A 40 8.43 -9.73 3.34
CA ALA A 40 9.55 -9.89 4.27
C ALA A 40 9.20 -9.46 5.71
N LEU A 41 8.37 -8.40 5.85
CA LEU A 41 7.88 -7.96 7.16
C LEU A 41 7.10 -9.06 7.89
N GLY A 42 6.27 -9.85 7.19
CA GLY A 42 5.54 -10.96 7.78
C GLY A 42 6.46 -12.05 8.38
N GLY A 43 7.61 -12.31 7.74
CA GLY A 43 8.61 -13.22 8.28
C GLY A 43 9.28 -12.67 9.56
N TRP A 44 9.56 -11.36 9.57
CA TRP A 44 10.10 -10.68 10.76
C TRP A 44 9.09 -10.70 11.92
N GLU A 45 7.81 -10.43 11.66
CA GLU A 45 6.74 -10.43 12.66
C GLU A 45 6.66 -11.75 13.43
N ALA A 46 6.69 -12.88 12.72
CA ALA A 46 6.61 -14.22 13.31
C ALA A 46 7.76 -14.50 14.29
N GLN A 47 8.94 -13.90 14.05
CA GLN A 47 10.15 -14.11 14.85
C GLN A 47 10.23 -13.21 16.09
N HIS A 48 9.66 -12.00 16.04
CA HIS A 48 9.93 -10.93 17.01
C HIS A 48 8.69 -10.46 17.78
N LEU A 49 7.49 -10.52 17.20
CA LEU A 49 6.27 -10.02 17.87
C LEU A 49 5.57 -11.05 18.75
N THR A 50 5.95 -12.32 18.62
CA THR A 50 5.43 -13.45 19.41
C THR A 50 6.23 -13.70 20.69
N LYS A 51 7.39 -13.03 20.85
CA LYS A 51 8.30 -13.17 21.99
C LYS A 51 8.22 -11.95 22.91
N ASP A 52 8.69 -12.11 24.14
CA ASP A 52 8.65 -11.15 25.25
C ASP A 52 9.51 -9.87 25.05
N GLU A 53 9.95 -9.56 23.82
CA GLU A 53 10.77 -8.38 23.46
C GLU A 53 9.93 -7.08 23.37
N GLY A 54 8.97 -6.95 24.29
CA GLY A 54 7.58 -6.59 24.02
C GLY A 54 7.22 -5.14 23.71
N GLN A 55 8.17 -4.20 23.57
CA GLN A 55 7.82 -2.79 23.31
C GLN A 55 8.64 -2.13 22.19
N GLU A 56 9.97 -2.18 22.24
CA GLU A 56 10.81 -1.56 21.19
C GLU A 56 10.57 -2.21 19.82
N ALA A 57 10.45 -3.54 19.79
CA ALA A 57 10.11 -4.29 18.59
C ALA A 57 8.73 -3.87 18.03
N LYS A 58 7.73 -3.65 18.90
CA LYS A 58 6.40 -3.21 18.49
C LYS A 58 6.41 -1.80 17.94
N GLU A 59 7.13 -0.87 18.56
CA GLU A 59 7.23 0.51 18.07
C GLU A 59 7.93 0.58 16.71
N ARG A 60 9.03 -0.14 16.53
CA ARG A 60 9.70 -0.27 15.23
C ARG A 60 8.78 -0.88 14.18
N HIS A 61 8.10 -1.97 14.53
CA HIS A 61 7.15 -2.63 13.66
C HIS A 61 6.04 -1.68 13.20
N ARG A 62 5.43 -0.94 14.14
CA ARG A 62 4.41 0.07 13.84
C ARG A 62 4.92 1.10 12.83
N GLY A 63 6.10 1.66 13.08
CA GLY A 63 6.71 2.64 12.18
C GLY A 63 6.98 2.10 10.77
N TRP A 64 7.33 0.81 10.63
CA TRP A 64 7.49 0.17 9.32
C TRP A 64 6.17 -0.04 8.61
N VAL A 65 5.14 -0.56 9.30
CA VAL A 65 3.80 -0.76 8.73
C VAL A 65 3.20 0.58 8.27
N GLU A 66 3.31 1.63 9.07
CA GLU A 66 2.82 2.98 8.72
C GLU A 66 3.52 3.54 7.47
N LYS A 67 4.84 3.34 7.34
CA LYS A 67 5.60 3.74 6.13
C LYS A 67 5.16 2.94 4.90
N LEU A 68 4.98 1.63 5.03
CA LEU A 68 4.51 0.78 3.94
C LEU A 68 3.08 1.12 3.51
N LEU A 69 2.20 1.46 4.47
CA LEU A 69 0.86 1.95 4.21
C LEU A 69 0.88 3.30 3.49
N ALA A 70 1.74 4.23 3.89
CA ALA A 70 1.87 5.52 3.23
C ALA A 70 2.23 5.35 1.75
N TRP A 71 3.24 4.52 1.44
CA TRP A 71 3.60 4.18 0.06
C TRP A 71 2.48 3.44 -0.67
N GLY A 72 1.88 2.42 -0.04
CA GLY A 72 0.77 1.67 -0.60
C GLY A 72 -0.41 2.55 -0.97
N ARG A 73 -0.75 3.57 -0.17
CA ARG A 73 -1.82 4.54 -0.45
C ARG A 73 -1.49 5.45 -1.64
N VAL A 74 -0.23 5.85 -1.82
CA VAL A 74 0.20 6.60 -3.01
C VAL A 74 -0.01 5.76 -4.27
N VAL A 75 0.46 4.52 -4.26
CA VAL A 75 0.30 3.57 -5.38
C VAL A 75 -1.19 3.27 -5.62
N GLN A 76 -1.95 3.06 -4.55
CA GLN A 76 -3.38 2.75 -4.63
C GLN A 76 -4.15 3.88 -5.33
N ARG A 77 -3.89 5.14 -4.98
CA ARG A 77 -4.50 6.30 -5.66
C ARG A 77 -4.16 6.31 -7.15
N ALA A 78 -2.88 6.10 -7.49
CA ALA A 78 -2.45 6.06 -8.90
C ALA A 78 -3.14 4.95 -9.70
N THR A 79 -3.37 3.79 -9.09
CA THR A 79 -4.00 2.63 -9.75
C THR A 79 -5.53 2.64 -9.77
N GLN A 80 -6.17 3.49 -8.96
CA GLN A 80 -7.63 3.66 -8.92
C GLN A 80 -8.16 4.57 -10.03
N GLU A 81 -7.28 5.32 -10.71
CA GLU A 81 -7.67 6.13 -11.86
C GLU A 81 -8.36 5.29 -12.93
N SER A 82 -9.45 5.82 -13.49
CA SER A 82 -10.26 5.09 -14.48
C SER A 82 -9.43 4.69 -15.71
N ALA A 83 -8.52 5.57 -16.13
CA ALA A 83 -7.58 5.39 -17.22
C ALA A 83 -6.40 4.44 -16.90
N PHE A 84 -6.24 4.00 -15.65
CA PHE A 84 -5.15 3.07 -15.31
C PHE A 84 -5.36 1.72 -16.02
N PRO A 85 -4.41 1.26 -16.85
CA PRO A 85 -4.63 0.15 -17.78
C PRO A 85 -4.61 -1.22 -17.11
N ASP A 86 -3.86 -1.38 -16.00
CA ASP A 86 -3.62 -2.67 -15.36
C ASP A 86 -4.53 -2.90 -14.14
N LYS A 87 -5.74 -3.38 -14.39
CA LYS A 87 -6.72 -3.61 -13.32
C LYS A 87 -6.29 -4.73 -12.36
N ALA A 88 -5.49 -5.69 -12.80
CA ALA A 88 -4.98 -6.76 -11.94
C ALA A 88 -3.95 -6.21 -10.93
N LEU A 89 -3.04 -5.33 -11.38
CA LEU A 89 -2.11 -4.64 -10.48
C LEU A 89 -2.86 -3.76 -9.47
N ALA A 90 -3.88 -3.02 -9.90
CA ALA A 90 -4.70 -2.19 -9.02
C ALA A 90 -5.38 -3.01 -7.90
N GLN A 91 -5.91 -4.18 -8.24
CA GLN A 91 -6.51 -5.11 -7.27
C GLN A 91 -5.47 -5.65 -6.28
N ARG A 92 -4.29 -6.07 -6.78
CA ARG A 92 -3.18 -6.53 -5.93
C ARG A 92 -2.75 -5.48 -4.92
N VAL A 93 -2.54 -4.24 -5.37
CA VAL A 93 -2.18 -3.11 -4.51
C VAL A 93 -3.25 -2.89 -3.44
N SER A 94 -4.53 -2.86 -3.84
CA SER A 94 -5.64 -2.65 -2.90
C SER A 94 -5.75 -3.76 -1.85
N ALA A 95 -5.57 -5.01 -2.26
CA ALA A 95 -5.56 -6.15 -1.34
C ALA A 95 -4.38 -6.05 -0.36
N ARG A 96 -3.19 -5.68 -0.84
CA ARG A 96 -2.01 -5.53 0.01
C ARG A 96 -2.14 -4.37 1.00
N VAL A 97 -2.70 -3.23 0.58
CA VAL A 97 -3.00 -2.10 1.50
C VAL A 97 -3.94 -2.55 2.61
N ARG A 98 -5.06 -3.22 2.27
CA ARG A 98 -5.98 -3.74 3.28
C ARG A 98 -5.29 -4.69 4.26
N HIS A 99 -4.45 -5.58 3.75
CA HIS A 99 -3.69 -6.50 4.60
C HIS A 99 -2.75 -5.78 5.58
N LEU A 100 -2.12 -4.68 5.17
CA LEU A 100 -1.30 -3.85 6.07
C LEU A 100 -2.15 -3.11 7.11
N GLU A 101 -3.35 -2.65 6.74
CA GLU A 101 -4.30 -2.02 7.67
C GLU A 101 -4.77 -3.04 8.72
N ASP A 102 -5.08 -4.27 8.28
CA ASP A 102 -5.43 -5.38 9.17
C ASP A 102 -4.28 -5.71 10.13
N LYS A 103 -3.03 -5.75 9.65
CA LYS A 103 -1.84 -5.94 10.51
C LYS A 103 -1.72 -4.86 11.57
N LEU A 104 -1.94 -3.60 11.20
CA LEU A 104 -1.90 -2.48 12.15
C LEU A 104 -2.98 -2.64 13.22
N ALA A 105 -4.19 -3.05 12.82
CA ALA A 105 -5.29 -3.30 13.75
C ALA A 105 -5.04 -4.52 14.65
N ILE A 106 -4.41 -5.58 14.16
CA ILE A 106 -4.12 -6.78 14.96
C ILE A 106 -3.03 -6.51 15.99
N TRP A 107 -1.91 -5.93 15.57
CA TRP A 107 -0.72 -5.80 16.41
C TRP A 107 -0.70 -4.53 17.26
N HIS A 108 -1.37 -3.47 16.81
CA HIS A 108 -1.24 -2.12 17.39
C HIS A 108 -2.56 -1.45 17.72
N ARG A 109 -3.68 -2.18 17.72
CA ARG A 109 -4.93 -1.64 18.25
C ARG A 109 -4.72 -1.30 19.71
N GLN A 110 -4.76 -0.01 20.01
CA GLN A 110 -4.86 0.47 21.37
C GLN A 110 -6.27 0.12 21.85
N MET A 111 -6.36 -0.77 22.83
CA MET A 111 -7.60 -0.99 23.55
C MET A 111 -7.85 0.27 24.39
N SER A 112 -9.01 0.90 24.21
CA SER A 112 -9.36 2.01 25.09
C SER A 112 -9.64 1.46 26.50
N PRO A 113 -9.34 2.21 27.59
CA PRO A 113 -9.61 1.75 28.95
C PRO A 113 -11.07 1.34 29.18
N SER A 114 -12.01 1.99 28.48
CA SER A 114 -13.43 1.65 28.52
C SER A 114 -13.76 0.34 27.79
N GLU A 115 -13.01 -0.02 26.75
CA GLU A 115 -13.14 -1.33 26.11
C GLU A 115 -12.59 -2.46 26.99
N GLU A 116 -11.51 -2.18 27.72
CA GLU A 116 -10.90 -3.09 28.69
C GLU A 116 -11.86 -3.40 29.83
N GLU A 117 -12.41 -2.37 30.48
CA GLU A 117 -13.39 -2.53 31.56
C GLU A 117 -14.62 -3.29 31.10
N ARG A 118 -15.12 -3.02 29.89
CA ARG A 118 -16.27 -3.74 29.33
C ARG A 118 -15.98 -5.23 29.12
N ILE A 119 -14.79 -5.58 28.64
CA ILE A 119 -14.39 -6.99 28.41
C ILE A 119 -14.19 -7.71 29.75
N LEU A 120 -13.52 -7.08 30.71
CA LEU A 120 -13.33 -7.62 32.06
C LEU A 120 -14.68 -7.85 32.74
N HIS A 121 -15.58 -6.89 32.65
CA HIS A 121 -16.93 -7.02 33.24
C HIS A 121 -17.78 -8.09 32.53
N ALA A 122 -17.57 -8.35 31.24
CA ALA A 122 -18.29 -9.40 30.52
C ALA A 122 -17.72 -10.83 30.78
N ALA A 123 -16.44 -10.94 31.17
CA ALA A 123 -15.78 -12.24 31.39
C ALA A 123 -15.86 -12.73 32.84
N PHE A 124 -16.08 -11.84 33.80
CA PHE A 124 -16.11 -12.13 35.24
C PHE A 124 -17.49 -11.88 35.89
N GLN A 125 -18.57 -11.93 35.09
CA GLN A 125 -19.96 -12.04 35.54
C GLN A 125 -20.54 -13.41 35.19
#